data_AF-A0A1C5D020-F1
#
_entry.id   AF-A0A1C5D020-F1
#
_cell.length_a   1.000
_cell.length_b   1.000
_cell.length_c   1.000
_cell.angle_alpha   90.00
_cell.angle_beta   90.00
_cell.angle_gamma   90.00
#
_symmetry.space_group_name_H-M   'P 1'
#
loop_
_entity.id
_entity.type
_entity.pdbx_description
1 polymer ?
#
loop_
_entity_poly.entity_id
_entity_poly.type
_entity_poly.pdbx_seq_one_letter_code
_entity_poly.pdbx_strand_id
1 'polypeptide(L)'
;MSPLSSWSRRAFLALTGAGALGLARPAAVEQPASADEFEALRLRWTDLQLGTGYDPAAEPYASRLAETAELASGFQRSMAPAATHLWPGIGFDPPAGITRSYSRLWTMAQAYARPGTDLTGDTALLADAVRGLGHLSTTVYRPSATPYGNWWEWRIGSPRLLMDITAVLHDHLPEELRAAACAAVDHFVPDALLGPYAGVSTGANRVDLCRSVVLRGILGRAPAKIALARDALSPVFPYVTEGDGLYADGSFVQHTWVAYSGTYGQVLLDGLGRLFSLLAGSAWAVTDPGRRTVLDSVEHAYAPLIYNGLMMDCVNGRAISRGYLMSDELPVLRGDHFHGQGLIAAVALLAGGASTAERERWTGLVKGWIERDTVSPVLTAPQLDVADLARLHTLAASEVPALPEPVGHRLFASMDRAVHRGPGWAAALSMASERIAHYECGNGENPRGWHTGAGMLSWWCADRNNDQYTDWFWPTVDPYRLPGTTVSTKRLADRAGGEWGAPKR
;
A
#
# COMPACT_ATOMS: atom_id res chain seq x y z
N MET A 1 -31.48 0.76 -74.49
CA MET A 1 -31.12 2.05 -73.87
C MET A 1 -31.22 1.88 -72.36
N SER A 2 -30.07 1.88 -71.66
CA SER A 2 -29.93 2.11 -70.21
C SER A 2 -30.50 3.49 -69.80
N PRO A 3 -30.67 3.88 -68.50
CA PRO A 3 -30.00 3.38 -67.28
C PRO A 3 -30.90 3.16 -66.03
N LEU A 4 -30.58 2.17 -65.18
CA LEU A 4 -29.95 2.22 -63.84
C LEU A 4 -30.59 3.16 -62.79
N SER A 5 -31.07 2.56 -61.70
CA SER A 5 -30.89 3.09 -60.35
C SER A 5 -30.78 1.94 -59.34
N SER A 6 -29.79 2.07 -58.46
CA SER A 6 -29.17 1.06 -57.62
C SER A 6 -29.93 0.78 -56.32
N TRP A 7 -30.14 -0.49 -56.01
CA TRP A 7 -30.63 -0.94 -54.71
C TRP A 7 -29.50 -0.91 -53.68
N SER A 8 -29.76 -0.32 -52.51
CA SER A 8 -28.82 -0.28 -51.40
C SER A 8 -28.83 -1.59 -50.62
N ARG A 9 -27.63 -1.99 -50.15
CA ARG A 9 -27.28 -3.27 -49.52
C ARG A 9 -27.92 -3.56 -48.15
N ARG A 10 -29.05 -2.95 -47.79
CA ARG A 10 -29.67 -3.04 -46.45
C ARG A 10 -30.95 -3.86 -46.33
N ALA A 11 -31.42 -4.53 -47.38
CA ALA A 11 -32.74 -5.19 -47.35
C ALA A 11 -32.78 -6.69 -47.76
N PHE A 12 -31.64 -7.38 -47.94
CA PHE A 12 -31.65 -8.73 -48.52
C PHE A 12 -31.19 -9.88 -47.60
N LEU A 13 -31.10 -9.70 -46.28
CA LEU A 13 -30.87 -10.83 -45.36
C LEU A 13 -31.69 -10.70 -44.07
N ALA A 14 -32.97 -10.34 -44.22
CA ALA A 14 -34.01 -10.72 -43.27
C ALA A 14 -34.83 -11.82 -43.94
N LEU A 15 -34.99 -12.97 -43.27
CA LEU A 15 -35.69 -14.20 -43.69
C LEU A 15 -34.83 -15.26 -44.39
N THR A 16 -33.94 -15.91 -43.64
CA THR A 16 -33.74 -17.38 -43.71
C THR A 16 -32.95 -17.84 -42.48
N GLY A 17 -33.47 -18.80 -41.71
CA GLY A 17 -32.68 -19.57 -40.75
C GLY A 17 -33.23 -19.61 -39.32
N ALA A 18 -34.39 -20.22 -39.13
CA ALA A 18 -34.74 -20.82 -37.85
C ALA A 18 -33.83 -22.04 -37.61
N GLY A 19 -33.16 -22.09 -36.45
CA GLY A 19 -32.37 -23.24 -36.02
C GLY A 19 -30.92 -22.91 -35.67
N ALA A 20 -30.70 -22.25 -34.53
CA ALA A 20 -29.42 -22.29 -33.85
C ALA A 20 -29.70 -22.52 -32.36
N LEU A 21 -29.29 -23.70 -31.89
CA LEU A 21 -29.32 -24.11 -30.49
C LEU A 21 -28.73 -23.00 -29.62
N GLY A 22 -29.54 -22.49 -28.69
CA GLY A 22 -29.06 -21.73 -27.55
C GLY A 22 -28.19 -22.64 -26.70
N LEU A 23 -26.89 -22.66 -26.97
CA LEU A 23 -25.90 -23.08 -25.99
C LEU A 23 -25.91 -22.01 -24.90
N ALA A 24 -26.82 -22.18 -23.95
CA ALA A 24 -26.66 -21.59 -22.63
C ALA A 24 -25.26 -21.96 -22.17
N ARG A 25 -24.37 -20.97 -22.11
CA ARG A 25 -23.10 -21.08 -21.41
C ARG A 25 -23.47 -21.58 -20.01
N PRO A 26 -22.97 -22.74 -19.54
CA PRO A 26 -23.28 -23.14 -18.19
C PRO A 26 -22.81 -21.98 -17.31
N ALA A 27 -23.72 -21.41 -16.53
CA ALA A 27 -23.31 -20.63 -15.38
C ALA A 27 -22.28 -21.51 -14.67
N ALA A 28 -21.06 -20.98 -14.48
CA ALA A 28 -20.08 -21.67 -13.68
C ALA A 28 -20.80 -21.96 -12.37
N VAL A 29 -21.07 -23.25 -12.11
CA VAL A 29 -21.56 -23.68 -10.81
C VAL A 29 -20.39 -23.36 -9.90
N GLU A 30 -20.46 -22.22 -9.20
CA GLU A 30 -19.57 -21.93 -8.08
C GLU A 30 -19.71 -23.14 -7.15
N GLN A 31 -18.69 -24.00 -7.13
CA GLN A 31 -18.63 -25.02 -6.12
C GLN A 31 -18.64 -24.28 -4.78
N PRO A 32 -19.53 -24.67 -3.84
CA PRO A 32 -19.53 -24.06 -2.54
C PRO A 32 -18.15 -24.27 -1.94
N ALA A 33 -17.47 -23.16 -1.64
CA ALA A 33 -16.18 -23.20 -0.95
C ALA A 33 -16.33 -24.06 0.31
N SER A 34 -15.48 -25.08 0.43
CA SER A 34 -15.57 -25.98 1.57
C SER A 34 -15.20 -25.23 2.84
N ALA A 35 -15.59 -25.80 3.99
CA ALA A 35 -15.22 -25.24 5.27
C ALA A 35 -13.69 -25.05 5.45
N ASP A 36 -12.94 -25.89 4.74
CA ASP A 36 -11.48 -25.98 4.74
C ASP A 36 -10.84 -24.86 3.89
N GLU A 37 -11.53 -24.32 2.88
CA GLU A 37 -10.96 -23.28 2.02
C GLU A 37 -10.84 -21.93 2.72
N PHE A 38 -11.84 -21.55 3.53
CA PHE A 38 -11.75 -20.34 4.37
C PHE A 38 -10.60 -20.43 5.36
N GLU A 39 -10.39 -21.61 5.95
CA GLU A 39 -9.30 -21.84 6.89
C GLU A 39 -7.94 -21.81 6.19
N ALA A 40 -7.82 -22.42 5.02
CA ALA A 40 -6.59 -22.36 4.22
C ALA A 40 -6.22 -20.91 3.85
N LEU A 41 -7.21 -20.08 3.50
CA LEU A 41 -6.99 -18.65 3.22
C LEU A 41 -6.60 -17.87 4.48
N ARG A 42 -7.21 -18.16 5.64
CA ARG A 42 -6.83 -17.55 6.92
C ARG A 42 -5.36 -17.87 7.26
N LEU A 43 -4.97 -19.15 7.21
CA LEU A 43 -3.60 -19.57 7.51
C LEU A 43 -2.60 -18.96 6.54
N ARG A 44 -2.92 -18.92 5.23
CA ARG A 44 -2.08 -18.23 4.24
C ARG A 44 -1.92 -16.74 4.55
N TRP A 45 -2.98 -16.07 5.00
CA TRP A 45 -2.87 -14.68 5.43
C TRP A 45 -1.96 -14.54 6.65
N THR A 46 -2.12 -15.40 7.65
CA THR A 46 -1.26 -15.43 8.83
C THR A 46 0.21 -15.62 8.42
N ASP A 47 0.52 -16.53 7.51
CA ASP A 47 1.89 -16.73 6.99
C ASP A 47 2.42 -15.48 6.28
N LEU A 48 1.59 -14.78 5.49
CA LEU A 48 1.99 -13.54 4.82
C LEU A 48 2.34 -12.41 5.81
N GLN A 49 1.67 -12.38 6.98
CA GLN A 49 1.88 -11.36 8.02
C GLN A 49 3.00 -11.72 9.00
N LEU A 50 3.08 -12.99 9.42
CA LEU A 50 4.05 -13.43 10.41
C LEU A 50 5.39 -13.84 9.79
N GLY A 51 5.41 -14.14 8.49
CA GLY A 51 6.60 -14.61 7.80
C GLY A 51 6.83 -16.11 8.00
N THR A 52 7.45 -16.75 7.02
CA THR A 52 7.84 -18.17 7.06
C THR A 52 9.24 -18.34 6.48
N GLY A 53 9.88 -19.47 6.78
CA GLY A 53 11.15 -19.84 6.14
C GLY A 53 12.37 -19.04 6.59
N TYR A 54 12.36 -18.49 7.80
CA TYR A 54 13.52 -17.84 8.43
C TYR A 54 13.92 -18.56 9.72
N ASP A 55 15.20 -18.45 10.10
CA ASP A 55 15.69 -18.91 11.40
C ASP A 55 15.49 -17.80 12.46
N PRO A 56 14.61 -17.99 13.47
CA PRO A 56 14.36 -16.97 14.49
C PRO A 56 15.59 -16.58 15.32
N ALA A 57 16.61 -17.44 15.39
CA ALA A 57 17.84 -17.18 16.14
C ALA A 57 18.89 -16.40 15.32
N ALA A 58 18.71 -16.29 14.01
CA ALA A 58 19.62 -15.56 13.13
C ALA A 58 19.30 -14.05 13.09
N GLU A 59 20.32 -13.21 12.94
CA GLU A 59 20.11 -11.79 12.66
C GLU A 59 19.72 -11.56 11.20
N PRO A 60 18.87 -10.56 10.89
CA PRO A 60 18.28 -9.57 11.80
C PRO A 60 17.01 -10.04 12.56
N TYR A 61 16.55 -11.27 12.34
CA TYR A 61 15.28 -11.76 12.86
C TYR A 61 15.24 -11.80 14.39
N ALA A 62 16.31 -12.28 15.01
CA ALA A 62 16.43 -12.33 16.47
C ALA A 62 16.20 -10.95 17.11
N SER A 63 16.89 -9.91 16.62
CA SER A 63 16.69 -8.53 17.10
C SER A 63 15.28 -8.02 16.84
N ARG A 64 14.68 -8.28 15.67
CA ARG A 64 13.30 -7.85 15.37
C ARG A 64 12.26 -8.52 16.30
N LEU A 65 12.44 -9.80 16.59
CA LEU A 65 11.56 -10.55 17.48
C LEU A 65 11.69 -10.06 18.92
N ALA A 66 12.91 -9.79 19.39
CA ALA A 66 13.16 -9.22 20.70
C ALA A 66 12.53 -7.82 20.86
N GLU A 67 12.69 -6.92 19.88
CA GLU A 67 12.05 -5.60 19.87
C GLU A 67 10.53 -5.70 19.90
N THR A 68 9.96 -6.65 19.15
CA THR A 68 8.52 -6.91 19.15
C THR A 68 8.03 -7.35 20.53
N ALA A 69 8.78 -8.24 21.21
CA ALA A 69 8.46 -8.69 22.57
C ALA A 69 8.58 -7.57 23.61
N GLU A 70 9.61 -6.72 23.50
CA GLU A 70 9.80 -5.57 24.39
C GLU A 70 8.65 -4.57 24.26
N LEU A 71 8.30 -4.19 23.03
CA LEU A 71 7.17 -3.30 22.76
C LEU A 71 5.85 -3.89 23.25
N ALA A 72 5.58 -5.17 22.97
CA ALA A 72 4.37 -5.84 23.43
C ALA A 72 4.28 -5.85 24.97
N SER A 73 5.37 -6.15 25.68
CA SER A 73 5.44 -6.09 27.15
C SER A 73 5.19 -4.68 27.68
N GLY A 74 5.73 -3.66 27.01
CA GLY A 74 5.49 -2.25 27.33
C GLY A 74 4.02 -1.85 27.15
N PHE A 75 3.40 -2.27 26.04
CA PHE A 75 2.00 -2.00 25.76
C PHE A 75 1.08 -2.73 26.73
N GLN A 76 1.35 -4.00 27.03
CA GLN A 76 0.59 -4.78 28.00
C GLN A 76 0.57 -4.08 29.38
N ARG A 77 1.74 -3.71 29.91
CA ARG A 77 1.85 -3.05 31.22
C ARG A 77 1.18 -1.68 31.28
N SER A 78 1.18 -0.93 30.17
CA SER A 78 0.65 0.43 30.10
C SER A 78 -0.80 0.52 29.63
N MET A 79 -1.42 -0.60 29.24
CA MET A 79 -2.80 -0.61 28.76
C MET A 79 -3.78 -0.34 29.90
N ALA A 80 -4.52 0.75 29.79
CA ALA A 80 -5.50 1.20 30.77
C ALA A 80 -6.80 1.55 30.06
N PRO A 81 -7.70 0.57 29.82
CA PRO A 81 -8.96 0.83 29.14
C PRO A 81 -9.84 1.82 29.90
N ALA A 82 -10.29 2.86 29.21
CA ALA A 82 -11.20 3.87 29.72
C ALA A 82 -12.22 4.27 28.65
N ALA A 83 -13.22 5.08 29.00
CA ALA A 83 -14.27 5.48 28.06
C ALA A 83 -13.76 6.20 26.80
N THR A 84 -12.59 6.86 26.88
CA THR A 84 -12.05 7.73 25.82
C THR A 84 -10.71 7.26 25.25
N HIS A 85 -10.13 6.17 25.76
CA HIS A 85 -8.85 5.65 25.30
C HIS A 85 -8.66 4.17 25.68
N LEU A 86 -7.72 3.50 25.01
CA LEU A 86 -7.20 2.19 25.44
C LEU A 86 -5.82 2.32 26.12
N TRP A 87 -5.04 3.32 25.71
CA TRP A 87 -3.77 3.70 26.34
C TRP A 87 -3.80 5.18 26.75
N PRO A 88 -3.32 5.54 27.95
CA PRO A 88 -3.23 6.93 28.38
C PRO A 88 -2.43 7.79 27.38
N GLY A 89 -2.90 9.01 27.11
CA GLY A 89 -2.30 9.91 26.12
C GLY A 89 -2.67 9.63 24.66
N ILE A 90 -3.43 8.55 24.39
CA ILE A 90 -3.92 8.18 23.06
C ILE A 90 -5.44 8.15 23.09
N GLY A 91 -6.06 9.34 23.01
CA GLY A 91 -7.51 9.49 22.97
C GLY A 91 -8.12 8.97 21.67
N PHE A 92 -9.37 8.51 21.72
CA PHE A 92 -10.12 8.08 20.53
C PHE A 92 -10.48 9.23 19.58
N ASP A 93 -10.49 10.47 20.06
CA ASP A 93 -10.63 11.69 19.27
C ASP A 93 -9.34 12.52 19.39
N PRO A 94 -8.57 12.73 18.29
CA PRO A 94 -8.87 12.34 16.91
C PRO A 94 -8.82 10.83 16.65
N PRO A 95 -9.52 10.32 15.61
CA PRO A 95 -9.67 8.88 15.35
C PRO A 95 -8.35 8.15 15.06
N ALA A 96 -7.25 8.88 14.84
CA ALA A 96 -5.91 8.30 14.75
C ALA A 96 -5.52 7.54 16.03
N GLY A 97 -6.06 7.89 17.20
CA GLY A 97 -5.83 7.13 18.42
C GLY A 97 -6.53 5.77 18.45
N ILE A 98 -7.61 5.58 17.68
CA ILE A 98 -8.26 4.27 17.50
C ILE A 98 -7.33 3.37 16.71
N THR A 99 -6.83 3.84 15.56
CA THR A 99 -5.88 3.09 14.73
C THR A 99 -4.59 2.79 15.48
N ARG A 100 -4.05 3.76 16.25
CA ARG A 100 -2.87 3.53 17.10
C ARG A 100 -3.13 2.47 18.18
N SER A 101 -4.34 2.44 18.75
CA SER A 101 -4.74 1.38 19.70
C SER A 101 -4.74 0.00 19.04
N TYR A 102 -5.31 -0.13 17.84
CA TYR A 102 -5.22 -1.37 17.08
C TYR A 102 -3.79 -1.73 16.69
N SER A 103 -2.93 -0.76 16.38
CA SER A 103 -1.52 -1.01 16.05
C SER A 103 -0.77 -1.63 17.23
N ARG A 104 -1.00 -1.14 18.45
CA ARG A 104 -0.40 -1.72 19.66
C ARG A 104 -0.93 -3.13 19.96
N LEU A 105 -2.24 -3.35 19.79
CA LEU A 105 -2.83 -4.68 19.89
C LEU A 105 -2.28 -5.64 18.83
N TRP A 106 -1.98 -5.15 17.63
CA TRP A 106 -1.32 -5.93 16.60
C TRP A 106 0.10 -6.33 16.99
N THR A 107 0.91 -5.41 17.55
CA THR A 107 2.22 -5.76 18.13
C THR A 107 2.09 -6.85 19.20
N MET A 108 1.11 -6.76 20.10
CA MET A 108 0.86 -7.80 21.11
C MET A 108 0.45 -9.14 20.48
N ALA A 109 -0.40 -9.13 19.45
CA ALA A 109 -0.80 -10.35 18.74
C ALA A 109 0.38 -11.01 18.00
N GLN A 110 1.26 -10.22 17.38
CA GLN A 110 2.48 -10.72 16.74
C GLN A 110 3.44 -11.33 17.76
N ALA A 111 3.65 -10.67 18.90
CA ALA A 111 4.48 -11.20 19.98
C ALA A 111 3.91 -12.52 20.55
N TYR A 112 2.59 -12.64 20.66
CA TYR A 112 1.98 -13.90 21.09
C TYR A 112 2.17 -15.03 20.07
N ALA A 113 1.98 -14.74 18.78
CA ALA A 113 1.84 -15.76 17.74
C ALA A 113 3.15 -16.16 17.04
N ARG A 114 4.17 -15.30 17.03
CA ARG A 114 5.43 -15.57 16.32
C ARG A 114 6.37 -16.44 17.14
N PRO A 115 6.82 -17.59 16.61
CA PRO A 115 7.89 -18.36 17.22
C PRO A 115 9.16 -17.52 17.38
N GLY A 116 9.83 -17.68 18.52
CA GLY A 116 11.13 -17.03 18.80
C GLY A 116 11.03 -15.67 19.47
N THR A 117 9.82 -15.18 19.77
CA THR A 117 9.65 -14.12 20.77
C THR A 117 9.60 -14.74 22.18
N ASP A 118 10.09 -14.03 23.19
CA ASP A 118 9.99 -14.47 24.59
C ASP A 118 8.54 -14.51 25.12
N LEU A 119 7.58 -14.05 24.32
CA LEU A 119 6.14 -14.02 24.64
C LEU A 119 5.32 -15.02 23.80
N THR A 120 5.99 -15.90 23.05
CA THR A 120 5.33 -16.91 22.23
C THR A 120 4.41 -17.77 23.10
N GLY A 121 3.11 -17.75 22.83
CA GLY A 121 2.13 -18.52 23.60
C GLY A 121 1.81 -17.99 25.00
N ASP A 122 2.27 -16.80 25.39
CA ASP A 122 1.97 -16.20 26.70
C ASP A 122 0.45 -15.93 26.87
N THR A 123 -0.18 -16.68 27.78
CA THR A 123 -1.63 -16.59 28.00
C THR A 123 -2.08 -15.28 28.65
N ALA A 124 -1.22 -14.61 29.41
CA ALA A 124 -1.55 -13.32 30.02
C ALA A 124 -1.54 -12.22 28.95
N LEU A 125 -0.53 -12.23 28.07
CA LEU A 125 -0.48 -11.31 26.92
C LEU A 125 -1.70 -11.49 26.02
N LEU A 126 -2.05 -12.74 25.71
CA LEU A 126 -3.25 -13.08 24.95
C LEU A 126 -4.51 -12.52 25.61
N ALA A 127 -4.72 -12.80 26.90
CA ALA A 127 -5.89 -12.35 27.63
C ALA A 127 -6.03 -10.82 27.59
N ASP A 128 -4.92 -10.09 27.72
CA ASP A 128 -4.91 -8.63 27.63
C ASP A 128 -5.19 -8.13 26.21
N ALA A 129 -4.58 -8.72 25.18
CA ALA A 129 -4.87 -8.36 23.78
C ALA A 129 -6.36 -8.55 23.45
N VAL A 130 -6.96 -9.66 23.88
CA VAL A 130 -8.39 -9.95 23.71
C VAL A 130 -9.26 -8.95 24.50
N ARG A 131 -8.86 -8.62 25.73
CA ARG A 131 -9.53 -7.59 26.56
C ARG A 131 -9.51 -6.22 25.91
N GLY A 132 -8.38 -5.79 25.36
CA GLY A 132 -8.25 -4.52 24.64
C GLY A 132 -9.11 -4.49 23.36
N LEU A 133 -9.14 -5.60 22.61
CA LEU A 133 -9.98 -5.74 21.43
C LEU A 133 -11.48 -5.64 21.78
N GLY A 134 -11.92 -6.34 22.84
CA GLY A 134 -13.29 -6.25 23.35
C GLY A 134 -13.66 -4.85 23.83
N HIS A 135 -12.73 -4.14 24.46
CA HIS A 135 -12.92 -2.75 24.87
C HIS A 135 -13.17 -1.84 23.67
N LEU A 136 -12.32 -1.87 22.64
CA LEU A 136 -12.51 -1.07 21.42
C LEU A 136 -13.84 -1.39 20.73
N SER A 137 -14.19 -2.67 20.65
CA SER A 137 -15.44 -3.16 20.05
C SER A 137 -16.70 -2.70 20.77
N THR A 138 -16.62 -2.35 22.05
CA THR A 138 -17.77 -1.89 22.85
C THR A 138 -17.79 -0.38 23.02
N THR A 139 -16.64 0.28 22.96
CA THR A 139 -16.51 1.73 23.27
C THR A 139 -16.49 2.64 22.06
N VAL A 140 -15.82 2.27 20.96
CA VAL A 140 -15.59 3.21 19.85
C VAL A 140 -15.77 2.61 18.46
N TYR A 141 -15.24 1.42 18.19
CA TYR A 141 -15.23 0.84 16.85
C TYR A 141 -16.32 -0.23 16.71
N ARG A 142 -17.58 0.23 16.69
CA ARG A 142 -18.79 -0.60 16.72
C ARG A 142 -19.87 -0.13 15.75
N PRO A 143 -20.82 -0.99 15.32
CA PRO A 143 -21.85 -0.62 14.35
C PRO A 143 -22.78 0.54 14.75
N SER A 144 -22.89 0.86 16.05
CA SER A 144 -23.71 2.01 16.50
C SER A 144 -22.95 3.33 16.56
N ALA A 145 -21.65 3.35 16.23
CA ALA A 145 -20.86 4.57 16.24
C ALA A 145 -21.01 5.34 14.91
N THR A 146 -21.08 6.67 15.00
CA THR A 146 -20.99 7.56 13.84
C THR A 146 -19.54 8.00 13.66
N PRO A 147 -18.92 7.81 12.48
CA PRO A 147 -17.53 8.19 12.26
C PRO A 147 -17.35 9.71 12.33
N TYR A 148 -16.20 10.15 12.85
CA TYR A 148 -15.80 11.55 12.97
C TYR A 148 -14.33 11.74 12.58
N GLY A 149 -13.92 12.98 12.29
CA GLY A 149 -12.55 13.28 11.89
C GLY A 149 -12.14 12.62 10.57
N ASN A 150 -10.89 12.16 10.48
CA ASN A 150 -10.35 11.56 9.26
C ASN A 150 -11.03 10.22 8.93
N TRP A 151 -11.73 10.15 7.79
CA TRP A 151 -12.43 8.95 7.32
C TRP A 151 -11.50 7.74 7.16
N TRP A 152 -10.22 7.98 6.82
CA TRP A 152 -9.24 6.93 6.56
C TRP A 152 -9.04 6.04 7.78
N GLU A 153 -9.07 6.62 8.99
CA GLU A 153 -8.88 5.88 10.24
C GLU A 153 -9.98 4.83 10.44
N TRP A 154 -11.23 5.20 10.10
CA TRP A 154 -12.39 4.34 10.26
C TRP A 154 -12.50 3.27 9.20
N ARG A 155 -12.03 3.55 7.98
CA ARG A 155 -12.30 2.71 6.80
C ARG A 155 -11.09 1.93 6.29
N ILE A 156 -9.88 2.34 6.67
CA ILE A 156 -8.63 1.72 6.21
C ILE A 156 -7.73 1.39 7.41
N GLY A 157 -7.34 2.39 8.20
CA GLY A 157 -6.38 2.21 9.29
C GLY A 157 -6.78 1.15 10.31
N SER A 158 -7.88 1.40 11.03
CA SER A 158 -8.41 0.49 12.04
C SER A 158 -8.88 -0.88 11.49
N PRO A 159 -9.70 -0.96 10.41
CA PRO A 159 -10.24 -2.25 9.98
C PRO A 159 -9.20 -3.20 9.40
N ARG A 160 -8.10 -2.70 8.80
CA ARG A 160 -6.99 -3.57 8.36
C ARG A 160 -6.37 -4.30 9.55
N LEU A 161 -5.99 -3.55 10.58
CA LEU A 161 -5.37 -4.09 11.80
C LEU A 161 -6.32 -4.99 12.58
N LEU A 162 -7.60 -4.60 12.69
CA LEU A 162 -8.64 -5.42 13.31
C LEU A 162 -8.73 -6.80 12.62
N MET A 163 -8.73 -6.85 11.29
CA MET A 163 -8.78 -8.10 10.54
C MET A 163 -7.49 -8.92 10.66
N ASP A 164 -6.32 -8.28 10.69
CA ASP A 164 -5.03 -8.96 10.91
C ASP A 164 -4.99 -9.62 12.30
N ILE A 165 -5.36 -8.89 13.36
CA ILE A 165 -5.47 -9.43 14.73
C ILE A 165 -6.47 -10.59 14.77
N THR A 166 -7.63 -10.42 14.13
CA THR A 166 -8.71 -11.45 14.13
C THR A 166 -8.29 -12.72 13.38
N ALA A 167 -7.46 -12.60 12.34
CA ALA A 167 -6.93 -13.74 11.61
C ALA A 167 -5.88 -14.52 12.41
N VAL A 168 -4.94 -13.80 13.04
CA VAL A 168 -3.84 -14.39 13.82
C VAL A 168 -4.35 -15.02 15.11
N LEU A 169 -5.26 -14.36 15.83
CA LEU A 169 -5.77 -14.84 17.11
C LEU A 169 -7.07 -15.65 16.99
N HIS A 170 -7.49 -16.02 15.78
CA HIS A 170 -8.83 -16.55 15.48
C HIS A 170 -9.32 -17.63 16.46
N ASP A 171 -8.48 -18.62 16.77
CA ASP A 171 -8.82 -19.78 17.61
C ASP A 171 -8.90 -19.44 19.10
N HIS A 172 -8.43 -18.25 19.49
CA HIS A 172 -8.44 -17.72 20.85
C HIS A 172 -9.50 -16.65 21.07
N LEU A 173 -10.16 -16.18 19.99
CA LEU A 173 -11.21 -15.17 20.09
C LEU A 173 -12.58 -15.82 20.32
N PRO A 174 -13.36 -15.32 21.30
CA PRO A 174 -14.77 -15.69 21.43
C PRO A 174 -15.51 -15.47 20.11
N GLU A 175 -16.49 -16.34 19.82
CA GLU A 175 -17.29 -16.25 18.60
C GLU A 175 -17.98 -14.89 18.49
N GLU A 176 -18.47 -14.35 19.60
CA GLU A 176 -19.12 -13.05 19.68
C GLU A 176 -18.18 -11.91 19.27
N LEU A 177 -16.89 -12.00 19.64
CA LEU A 177 -15.91 -10.98 19.29
C LEU A 177 -15.49 -11.08 17.82
N ARG A 178 -15.38 -12.30 17.27
CA ARG A 178 -15.16 -12.52 15.82
C ARG A 178 -16.32 -11.97 15.00
N ALA A 179 -17.56 -12.23 15.43
CA ALA A 179 -18.77 -11.71 14.80
C ALA A 179 -18.85 -10.17 14.90
N ALA A 180 -18.53 -9.60 16.06
CA ALA A 180 -18.50 -8.15 16.27
C ALA A 180 -17.44 -7.45 15.39
N ALA A 181 -16.26 -8.07 15.22
CA ALA A 181 -15.23 -7.57 14.31
C ALA A 181 -15.73 -7.52 12.85
N CYS A 182 -16.39 -8.58 12.39
CA CYS A 182 -17.00 -8.62 11.06
C CYS A 182 -18.10 -7.56 10.90
N ALA A 183 -18.97 -7.39 11.90
CA ALA A 183 -20.04 -6.41 11.89
C ALA A 183 -19.52 -4.96 11.90
N ALA A 184 -18.44 -4.68 12.62
CA ALA A 184 -17.79 -3.38 12.61
C ALA A 184 -17.26 -3.03 11.20
N VAL A 185 -16.60 -3.99 10.53
CA VAL A 185 -16.13 -3.79 9.15
C VAL A 185 -17.31 -3.57 8.20
N ASP A 186 -18.40 -4.32 8.31
CA ASP A 186 -19.58 -4.07 7.46
C ASP A 186 -20.19 -2.68 7.63
N HIS A 187 -20.15 -2.14 8.86
CA HIS A 187 -20.66 -0.82 9.15
C HIS A 187 -19.78 0.30 8.57
N PHE A 188 -18.47 0.24 8.81
CA PHE A 188 -17.56 1.29 8.38
C PHE A 188 -17.12 1.17 6.91
N VAL A 189 -17.14 -0.06 6.37
CA VAL A 189 -16.78 -0.41 4.98
C VAL A 189 -17.94 -1.18 4.34
N PRO A 190 -19.11 -0.54 4.13
CA PRO A 190 -20.27 -1.19 3.53
C PRO A 190 -20.02 -1.48 2.05
N ASP A 191 -20.75 -2.45 1.49
CA ASP A 191 -20.59 -2.90 0.10
C ASP A 191 -20.72 -1.75 -0.92
N ALA A 192 -21.58 -0.77 -0.63
CA ALA A 192 -21.75 0.43 -1.45
C ALA A 192 -20.46 1.23 -1.65
N LEU A 193 -19.50 1.15 -0.73
CA LEU A 193 -18.22 1.82 -0.83
C LEU A 193 -17.28 1.15 -1.86
N LEU A 194 -17.53 -0.11 -2.21
CA LEU A 194 -16.78 -0.87 -3.21
C LEU A 194 -17.48 -0.88 -4.59
N GLY A 195 -18.68 -0.34 -4.70
CA GLY A 195 -19.41 -0.20 -5.95
C GLY A 195 -18.79 0.86 -6.87
N PRO A 196 -19.16 2.15 -6.75
CA PRO A 196 -18.60 3.21 -7.60
C PRO A 196 -17.09 3.40 -7.37
N TYR A 197 -16.32 3.40 -8.47
CA TYR A 197 -14.89 3.74 -8.45
C TYR A 197 -14.72 5.27 -8.48
N ALA A 198 -14.97 5.92 -7.34
CA ALA A 198 -14.97 7.37 -7.22
C ALA A 198 -14.71 7.83 -5.78
N GLY A 199 -14.41 9.13 -5.62
CA GLY A 199 -14.22 9.77 -4.32
C GLY A 199 -13.09 9.11 -3.53
N VAL A 200 -13.40 8.60 -2.34
CA VAL A 200 -12.42 7.95 -1.45
C VAL A 200 -12.11 6.49 -1.82
N SER A 201 -12.73 5.95 -2.89
CA SER A 201 -12.64 4.54 -3.28
C SER A 201 -12.03 4.37 -4.67
N THR A 202 -10.82 4.92 -4.84
CA THR A 202 -9.97 4.83 -6.04
C THR A 202 -8.54 4.44 -5.68
N GLY A 203 -7.76 3.96 -6.65
CA GLY A 203 -6.33 3.72 -6.51
C GLY A 203 -5.95 2.92 -5.26
N ALA A 204 -4.98 3.43 -4.50
CA ALA A 204 -4.50 2.75 -3.29
C ALA A 204 -5.61 2.58 -2.23
N ASN A 205 -6.50 3.56 -2.09
CA ASN A 205 -7.62 3.47 -1.14
C ASN A 205 -8.57 2.33 -1.50
N ARG A 206 -8.87 2.13 -2.79
CA ARG A 206 -9.71 1.01 -3.24
C ARG A 206 -9.11 -0.34 -2.82
N VAL A 207 -7.81 -0.52 -3.04
CA VAL A 207 -7.10 -1.76 -2.69
C VAL A 207 -7.15 -2.01 -1.18
N ASP A 208 -6.94 -0.98 -0.38
CA ASP A 208 -7.00 -1.06 1.08
C ASP A 208 -8.39 -1.41 1.62
N LEU A 209 -9.44 -0.82 1.04
CA LEU A 209 -10.83 -1.19 1.36
C LEU A 209 -11.09 -2.67 1.01
N CYS A 210 -10.63 -3.11 -0.17
CA CYS A 210 -10.77 -4.51 -0.59
C CYS A 210 -10.03 -5.47 0.35
N ARG A 211 -8.86 -5.10 0.88
CA ARG A 211 -8.13 -5.92 1.87
C ARG A 211 -8.98 -6.23 3.09
N SER A 212 -9.59 -5.21 3.71
CA SER A 212 -10.45 -5.43 4.89
C SER A 212 -11.67 -6.27 4.55
N VAL A 213 -12.30 -6.05 3.39
CA VAL A 213 -13.50 -6.81 2.99
C VAL A 213 -13.19 -8.26 2.62
N VAL A 214 -12.05 -8.54 1.96
CA VAL A 214 -11.58 -9.92 1.70
C VAL A 214 -11.39 -10.67 3.01
N LEU A 215 -10.66 -10.09 3.98
CA LEU A 215 -10.44 -10.75 5.27
C LEU A 215 -11.74 -10.90 6.07
N ARG A 216 -12.61 -9.90 6.07
CA ARG A 216 -13.95 -10.01 6.68
C ARG A 216 -14.76 -11.13 6.03
N GLY A 217 -14.59 -11.36 4.73
CA GLY A 217 -15.19 -12.48 4.01
C GLY A 217 -14.62 -13.83 4.43
N ILE A 218 -13.29 -13.93 4.59
CA ILE A 218 -12.60 -15.14 5.04
C ILE A 218 -13.00 -15.49 6.48
N LEU A 219 -12.83 -14.54 7.40
CA LEU A 219 -13.02 -14.73 8.84
C LEU A 219 -14.49 -14.90 9.22
N GLY A 220 -15.38 -14.22 8.51
CA GLY A 220 -16.83 -14.35 8.66
C GLY A 220 -17.46 -15.41 7.76
N ARG A 221 -16.66 -16.17 7.01
CA ARG A 221 -17.10 -17.26 6.11
C ARG A 221 -18.20 -16.81 5.14
N ALA A 222 -18.04 -15.60 4.61
CA ALA A 222 -18.98 -14.91 3.74
C ALA A 222 -18.42 -14.84 2.31
N PRO A 223 -18.68 -15.84 1.45
CA PRO A 223 -18.08 -15.95 0.12
C PRO A 223 -18.39 -14.75 -0.79
N ALA A 224 -19.59 -14.16 -0.65
CA ALA A 224 -20.01 -12.99 -1.39
C ALA A 224 -19.14 -11.74 -1.10
N LYS A 225 -18.61 -11.60 0.13
CA LYS A 225 -17.72 -10.49 0.48
C LYS A 225 -16.36 -10.63 -0.20
N ILE A 226 -15.83 -11.87 -0.26
CA ILE A 226 -14.57 -12.16 -0.96
C ILE A 226 -14.74 -11.89 -2.46
N ALA A 227 -15.82 -12.38 -3.07
CA ALA A 227 -16.13 -12.15 -4.47
C ALA A 227 -16.29 -10.65 -4.79
N LEU A 228 -17.07 -9.91 -3.98
CA LEU A 228 -17.24 -8.47 -4.13
C LEU A 228 -15.90 -7.74 -4.10
N ALA A 229 -15.05 -8.03 -3.11
CA ALA A 229 -13.77 -7.35 -2.97
C ALA A 229 -12.76 -7.73 -4.07
N ARG A 230 -12.73 -8.99 -4.50
CA ARG A 230 -11.97 -9.45 -5.68
C ARG A 230 -12.38 -8.64 -6.91
N ASP A 231 -13.69 -8.56 -7.19
CA ASP A 231 -14.20 -7.91 -8.39
C ASP A 231 -14.00 -6.38 -8.33
N ALA A 232 -14.09 -5.80 -7.12
CA ALA A 232 -13.85 -4.39 -6.85
C ALA A 232 -12.40 -3.94 -7.07
N LEU A 233 -11.44 -4.86 -7.23
CA LEU A 233 -10.07 -4.54 -7.67
C LEU A 233 -9.99 -4.24 -9.16
N SER A 234 -10.89 -4.79 -9.99
CA SER A 234 -10.81 -4.70 -11.45
C SER A 234 -10.70 -3.27 -11.98
N PRO A 235 -11.44 -2.27 -11.45
CA PRO A 235 -11.31 -0.87 -11.88
C PRO A 235 -9.95 -0.22 -11.55
N VAL A 236 -9.12 -0.81 -10.70
CA VAL A 236 -7.78 -0.31 -10.35
C VAL A 236 -6.77 -0.60 -11.47
N PHE A 237 -7.02 -1.63 -12.28
CA PHE A 237 -6.04 -2.17 -13.23
C PHE A 237 -5.90 -1.42 -14.56
N PRO A 238 -6.96 -0.89 -15.19
CA PRO A 238 -6.82 -0.19 -16.45
C PRO A 238 -5.95 1.06 -16.32
N TYR A 239 -5.22 1.38 -17.39
CA TYR A 239 -4.61 2.70 -17.49
C TYR A 239 -5.69 3.78 -17.52
N VAL A 240 -5.44 4.87 -16.80
CA VAL A 240 -6.27 6.07 -16.84
C VAL A 240 -5.65 7.12 -17.75
N THR A 241 -6.46 8.10 -18.14
CA THR A 241 -6.03 9.28 -18.91
C THR A 241 -6.27 10.59 -18.16
N GLU A 242 -6.95 10.52 -17.01
CA GLU A 242 -7.18 11.62 -16.09
C GLU A 242 -7.42 11.05 -14.67
N GLY A 243 -7.16 11.87 -13.64
CA GLY A 243 -7.39 11.51 -12.25
C GLY A 243 -6.47 10.40 -11.73
N ASP A 244 -6.99 9.64 -10.76
CA ASP A 244 -6.26 8.64 -9.98
C ASP A 244 -5.98 7.36 -10.76
N GLY A 245 -4.73 6.89 -10.72
CA GLY A 245 -4.34 5.58 -11.25
C GLY A 245 -3.00 5.57 -11.97
N LEU A 246 -2.72 4.42 -12.59
CA LEU A 246 -1.58 4.23 -13.49
C LEU A 246 -1.91 4.78 -14.87
N TYR A 247 -0.96 5.49 -15.48
CA TYR A 247 -1.05 5.96 -16.86
C TYR A 247 -0.17 5.10 -17.76
N ALA A 248 -0.49 5.09 -19.06
CA ALA A 248 0.24 4.30 -20.05
C ALA A 248 1.74 4.68 -20.18
N ASP A 249 2.12 5.91 -19.81
CA ASP A 249 3.52 6.38 -19.79
C ASP A 249 4.27 6.02 -18.50
N GLY A 250 3.63 5.28 -17.58
CA GLY A 250 4.19 4.89 -16.28
C GLY A 250 3.98 5.92 -15.17
N SER A 251 3.29 7.03 -15.44
CA SER A 251 2.90 7.97 -14.38
C SER A 251 1.92 7.31 -13.41
N PHE A 252 2.01 7.69 -12.14
CA PHE A 252 1.01 7.33 -11.13
C PHE A 252 0.53 8.57 -10.40
N VAL A 253 -0.78 8.79 -10.44
CA VAL A 253 -1.44 9.94 -9.80
C VAL A 253 -2.39 9.45 -8.72
N GLN A 254 -2.41 10.16 -7.61
CA GLN A 254 -3.42 10.01 -6.56
C GLN A 254 -3.88 11.40 -6.09
N HIS A 255 -5.05 11.48 -5.45
CA HIS A 255 -5.69 12.72 -5.03
C HIS A 255 -5.96 13.63 -6.22
N THR A 256 -6.33 13.00 -7.33
CA THR A 256 -6.68 13.52 -8.64
C THR A 256 -5.51 14.21 -9.37
N TRP A 257 -4.60 14.88 -8.65
CA TRP A 257 -3.70 15.90 -9.20
C TRP A 257 -2.25 15.81 -8.73
N VAL A 258 -1.88 14.78 -7.96
CA VAL A 258 -0.57 14.71 -7.31
C VAL A 258 0.21 13.50 -7.84
N ALA A 259 1.44 13.75 -8.30
CA ALA A 259 2.39 12.70 -8.67
C ALA A 259 2.77 11.90 -7.41
N TYR A 260 2.43 10.61 -7.37
CA TYR A 260 2.37 9.88 -6.09
C TYR A 260 2.90 8.44 -6.11
N SER A 261 3.70 8.09 -7.12
CA SER A 261 4.26 6.74 -7.28
C SER A 261 4.96 6.22 -6.01
N GLY A 262 5.64 7.09 -5.28
CA GLY A 262 6.56 6.69 -4.21
C GLY A 262 5.92 6.33 -2.88
N THR A 263 4.66 6.71 -2.64
CA THR A 263 3.96 6.33 -1.40
C THR A 263 2.59 5.73 -1.66
N TYR A 264 1.64 6.42 -2.29
CA TYR A 264 0.36 5.79 -2.66
C TYR A 264 0.53 4.68 -3.70
N GLY A 265 1.49 4.83 -4.62
CA GLY A 265 1.85 3.75 -5.53
C GLY A 265 2.45 2.54 -4.81
N GLN A 266 3.25 2.76 -3.76
CA GLN A 266 3.75 1.70 -2.88
C GLN A 266 2.62 0.99 -2.14
N VAL A 267 1.67 1.73 -1.56
CA VAL A 267 0.49 1.17 -0.87
C VAL A 267 -0.34 0.32 -1.83
N LEU A 268 -0.52 0.77 -3.08
CA LEU A 268 -1.22 0.01 -4.11
C LEU A 268 -0.49 -1.30 -4.44
N LEU A 269 0.83 -1.27 -4.64
CA LEU A 269 1.61 -2.46 -4.96
C LEU A 269 1.63 -3.46 -3.80
N ASP A 270 1.84 -3.00 -2.55
CA ASP A 270 1.81 -3.87 -1.37
C ASP A 270 0.43 -4.55 -1.24
N GLY A 271 -0.64 -3.77 -1.28
CA GLY A 271 -2.00 -4.29 -1.13
C GLY A 271 -2.37 -5.29 -2.23
N LEU A 272 -2.02 -5.01 -3.49
CA LEU A 272 -2.27 -5.93 -4.60
C LEU A 272 -1.39 -7.18 -4.52
N GLY A 273 -0.11 -7.04 -4.17
CA GLY A 273 0.79 -8.18 -3.96
C GLY A 273 0.27 -9.13 -2.88
N ARG A 274 -0.20 -8.58 -1.76
CA ARG A 274 -0.83 -9.34 -0.67
C ARG A 274 -2.10 -10.05 -1.14
N LEU A 275 -3.01 -9.36 -1.81
CA LEU A 275 -4.29 -9.94 -2.26
C LEU A 275 -4.11 -10.97 -3.38
N PHE A 276 -3.19 -10.74 -4.32
CA PHE A 276 -2.86 -11.72 -5.36
C PHE A 276 -2.26 -12.98 -4.75
N SER A 277 -1.35 -12.83 -3.78
CA SER A 277 -0.73 -13.97 -3.09
C SER A 277 -1.75 -14.73 -2.23
N LEU A 278 -2.60 -14.00 -1.50
CA LEU A 278 -3.65 -14.58 -0.67
C LEU A 278 -4.64 -15.39 -1.50
N LEU A 279 -5.15 -14.84 -2.60
CA LEU A 279 -6.23 -15.45 -3.37
C LEU A 279 -5.74 -16.43 -4.45
N ALA A 280 -4.43 -16.52 -4.72
CA ALA A 280 -3.90 -17.40 -5.75
C ALA A 280 -4.32 -18.88 -5.53
N GLY A 281 -4.90 -19.49 -6.55
CA GLY A 281 -5.31 -20.89 -6.50
C GLY A 281 -6.55 -21.21 -5.64
N SER A 282 -7.22 -20.20 -5.07
CA SER A 282 -8.54 -20.37 -4.44
C SER A 282 -9.67 -20.12 -5.44
N ALA A 283 -10.91 -20.41 -5.03
CA ALA A 283 -12.13 -20.09 -5.76
C ALA A 283 -12.29 -18.57 -6.07
N TRP A 284 -11.57 -17.71 -5.33
CA TRP A 284 -11.58 -16.26 -5.52
C TRP A 284 -10.29 -15.69 -6.09
N ALA A 285 -9.48 -16.52 -6.76
CA ALA A 285 -8.29 -16.04 -7.45
C ALA A 285 -8.60 -14.85 -8.37
N VAL A 286 -7.73 -13.83 -8.34
CA VAL A 286 -7.84 -12.67 -9.25
C VAL A 286 -7.44 -13.11 -10.66
N THR A 287 -8.44 -13.26 -11.51
CA THR A 287 -8.31 -13.77 -12.89
C THR A 287 -8.49 -12.70 -13.96
N ASP A 288 -8.84 -11.46 -13.57
CA ASP A 288 -8.93 -10.33 -14.49
C ASP A 288 -7.57 -10.12 -15.20
N PRO A 289 -7.52 -10.15 -16.55
CA PRO A 289 -6.27 -10.00 -17.30
C PRO A 289 -5.63 -8.62 -17.12
N GLY A 290 -6.40 -7.59 -16.72
CA GLY A 290 -5.92 -6.25 -16.39
C GLY A 290 -4.86 -6.26 -15.29
N ARG A 291 -4.81 -7.28 -14.43
CA ARG A 291 -3.72 -7.44 -13.44
C ARG A 291 -2.33 -7.36 -14.08
N ARG A 292 -2.21 -7.66 -15.38
CA ARG A 292 -0.98 -7.52 -16.16
C ARG A 292 -0.43 -6.09 -16.13
N THR A 293 -1.30 -5.08 -16.18
CA THR A 293 -0.92 -3.66 -16.08
C THR A 293 -0.14 -3.37 -14.79
N VAL A 294 -0.54 -4.01 -13.68
CA VAL A 294 0.13 -3.86 -12.38
C VAL A 294 1.48 -4.55 -12.40
N LEU A 295 1.59 -5.74 -12.99
CA LEU A 295 2.87 -6.44 -13.12
C LEU A 295 3.84 -5.63 -13.99
N ASP A 296 3.39 -5.15 -15.16
CA ASP A 296 4.20 -4.34 -16.07
C ASP A 296 4.67 -3.02 -15.43
N SER A 297 3.87 -2.46 -14.51
CA SER A 297 4.20 -1.21 -13.84
C SER A 297 5.45 -1.29 -12.95
N VAL A 298 5.85 -2.48 -12.48
CA VAL A 298 7.08 -2.64 -11.67
C VAL A 298 8.29 -2.05 -12.39
N GLU A 299 8.50 -2.44 -13.65
CA GLU A 299 9.63 -2.00 -14.47
C GLU A 299 9.33 -0.67 -15.19
N HIS A 300 8.07 -0.42 -15.55
CA HIS A 300 7.68 0.73 -16.39
C HIS A 300 7.35 2.01 -15.61
N ALA A 301 6.82 1.89 -14.40
CA ALA A 301 6.38 3.00 -13.55
C ALA A 301 7.30 3.23 -12.35
N TYR A 302 7.64 2.16 -11.63
CA TYR A 302 8.24 2.26 -10.30
C TYR A 302 9.77 2.19 -10.30
N ALA A 303 10.35 1.16 -10.95
CA ALA A 303 11.81 0.98 -11.00
C ALA A 303 12.57 2.22 -11.51
N PRO A 304 12.08 2.99 -12.50
CA PRO A 304 12.80 4.18 -12.96
C PRO A 304 12.88 5.30 -11.91
N LEU A 305 12.09 5.26 -10.84
CA LEU A 305 12.05 6.25 -9.76
C LEU A 305 12.85 5.81 -8.52
N ILE A 306 13.41 4.60 -8.51
CA ILE A 306 14.32 4.12 -7.46
C ILE A 306 15.77 4.34 -7.89
N TYR A 307 16.58 5.00 -7.06
CA TYR A 307 18.02 5.18 -7.29
C TYR A 307 18.81 4.69 -6.07
N ASN A 308 19.60 3.63 -6.19
CA ASN A 308 20.39 3.09 -5.08
C ASN A 308 19.59 2.90 -3.76
N GLY A 309 18.36 2.41 -3.88
CA GLY A 309 17.47 2.15 -2.74
C GLY A 309 16.48 3.26 -2.41
N LEU A 310 16.76 4.52 -2.76
CA LEU A 310 15.85 5.64 -2.48
C LEU A 310 14.74 5.78 -3.53
N MET A 311 13.54 6.15 -3.08
CA MET A 311 12.45 6.61 -3.94
C MET A 311 12.50 8.13 -4.07
N MET A 312 12.70 8.63 -5.29
CA MET A 312 12.88 10.07 -5.55
C MET A 312 11.74 10.92 -5.00
N ASP A 313 12.05 11.94 -4.21
CA ASP A 313 11.04 12.73 -3.48
C ASP A 313 10.02 13.48 -4.35
N CYS A 314 10.34 13.69 -5.64
CA CYS A 314 9.39 14.28 -6.59
C CYS A 314 8.07 13.50 -6.73
N VAL A 315 8.01 12.24 -6.28
CA VAL A 315 6.80 11.39 -6.30
C VAL A 315 6.34 10.92 -4.92
N ASN A 316 6.85 11.54 -3.84
CA ASN A 316 6.46 11.22 -2.45
C ASN A 316 5.37 12.17 -1.89
N GLY A 317 4.97 13.19 -2.64
CA GLY A 317 3.90 14.12 -2.27
C GLY A 317 4.16 14.79 -0.92
N ARG A 318 3.15 14.87 -0.05
CA ARG A 318 3.32 15.48 1.29
C ARG A 318 4.20 14.66 2.24
N ALA A 319 4.53 13.41 1.91
CA ALA A 319 5.27 12.51 2.80
C ALA A 319 6.72 12.96 3.02
N ILE A 320 7.27 13.82 2.15
CA ILE A 320 8.59 14.44 2.30
C ILE A 320 8.76 15.21 3.63
N SER A 321 7.66 15.64 4.27
CA SER A 321 7.70 16.40 5.51
C SER A 321 7.60 15.54 6.78
N ARG A 322 7.56 14.21 6.67
CA ARG A 322 7.23 13.34 7.82
C ARG A 322 8.39 13.22 8.81
N GLY A 323 9.60 12.94 8.34
CA GLY A 323 10.75 12.71 9.22
C GLY A 323 10.42 11.72 10.34
N TYR A 324 10.71 12.11 11.59
CA TYR A 324 10.25 11.36 12.76
C TYR A 324 8.80 11.69 13.10
N LEU A 325 7.94 10.67 13.09
CA LEU A 325 6.55 10.81 13.52
C LEU A 325 6.44 10.60 15.03
N MET A 326 5.74 11.50 15.72
CA MET A 326 5.50 11.40 17.18
C MET A 326 4.62 10.19 17.56
N SER A 327 3.89 9.65 16.58
CA SER A 327 3.02 8.48 16.76
C SER A 327 3.75 7.15 16.66
N ASP A 328 4.99 7.15 16.16
CA ASP A 328 5.75 5.94 15.95
C ASP A 328 6.30 5.39 17.25
N GLU A 329 6.23 4.06 17.37
CA GLU A 329 6.81 3.33 18.49
C GLU A 329 8.31 3.05 18.26
N LEU A 330 8.76 3.04 17.00
CA LEU A 330 10.17 2.97 16.61
C LEU A 330 10.61 4.30 16.00
N PRO A 331 11.72 4.92 16.45
CA PRO A 331 12.21 6.18 15.90
C PRO A 331 12.87 5.93 14.54
N VAL A 332 12.06 5.71 13.50
CA VAL A 332 12.53 5.54 12.11
C VAL A 332 12.24 6.81 11.32
N LEU A 333 13.29 7.40 10.75
CA LEU A 333 13.20 8.60 9.94
C LEU A 333 12.52 8.27 8.61
N ARG A 334 11.42 8.99 8.29
CA ARG A 334 10.80 8.93 6.96
C ARG A 334 11.54 9.88 6.02
N GLY A 335 11.92 9.34 4.88
CA GLY A 335 12.57 10.02 3.78
C GLY A 335 12.54 9.14 2.54
N ASP A 336 13.21 9.59 1.50
CA ASP A 336 13.35 8.90 0.22
C ASP A 336 13.80 7.42 0.35
N HIS A 337 14.81 7.12 1.16
CA HIS A 337 15.23 5.72 1.43
C HIS A 337 14.16 4.88 2.14
N PHE A 338 13.49 5.43 3.16
CA PHE A 338 12.40 4.73 3.85
C PHE A 338 11.27 4.36 2.88
N HIS A 339 10.91 5.29 1.98
CA HIS A 339 9.86 5.06 0.98
C HIS A 339 10.32 4.06 -0.11
N GLY A 340 11.58 4.14 -0.53
CA GLY A 340 12.17 3.19 -1.46
C GLY A 340 12.21 1.78 -0.92
N GLN A 341 12.63 1.58 0.33
CA GLN A 341 12.61 0.28 1.01
C GLN A 341 11.21 -0.33 1.06
N GLY A 342 10.17 0.48 1.36
CA GLY A 342 8.79 0.02 1.32
C GLY A 342 8.33 -0.44 -0.07
N LEU A 343 8.79 0.23 -1.14
CA LEU A 343 8.51 -0.17 -2.51
C LEU A 343 9.28 -1.44 -2.90
N ILE A 344 10.54 -1.56 -2.51
CA ILE A 344 11.39 -2.73 -2.75
C ILE A 344 10.77 -3.97 -2.10
N ALA A 345 10.30 -3.86 -0.86
CA ALA A 345 9.57 -4.93 -0.17
C ALA A 345 8.27 -5.32 -0.90
N ALA A 346 7.51 -4.34 -1.41
CA ALA A 346 6.30 -4.59 -2.19
C ALA A 346 6.59 -5.32 -3.52
N VAL A 347 7.68 -4.97 -4.21
CA VAL A 347 8.15 -5.68 -5.41
C VAL A 347 8.54 -7.12 -5.08
N ALA A 348 9.28 -7.34 -3.99
CA ALA A 348 9.66 -8.68 -3.54
C ALA A 348 8.43 -9.56 -3.24
N LEU A 349 7.39 -8.99 -2.64
CA LEU A 349 6.12 -9.69 -2.42
C LEU A 349 5.41 -10.03 -3.74
N LEU A 350 5.28 -9.05 -4.64
CA LEU A 350 4.58 -9.25 -5.92
C LEU A 350 5.29 -10.28 -6.82
N ALA A 351 6.61 -10.42 -6.70
CA ALA A 351 7.41 -11.40 -7.43
C ALA A 351 6.94 -12.85 -7.21
N GLY A 352 6.31 -13.15 -6.06
CA GLY A 352 5.71 -14.46 -5.77
C GLY A 352 4.56 -14.83 -6.73
N GLY A 353 3.79 -13.85 -7.19
CA GLY A 353 2.68 -14.01 -8.13
C GLY A 353 3.02 -13.77 -9.61
N ALA A 354 4.26 -13.38 -9.91
CA ALA A 354 4.72 -13.06 -11.26
C ALA A 354 5.18 -14.32 -12.04
N SER A 355 5.31 -14.19 -13.36
CA SER A 355 5.93 -15.25 -14.18
C SER A 355 7.40 -15.46 -13.81
N THR A 356 7.97 -16.61 -14.16
CA THR A 356 9.39 -16.91 -13.89
C THR A 356 10.33 -15.83 -14.43
N ALA A 357 10.09 -15.37 -15.67
CA ALA A 357 10.93 -14.36 -16.30
C ALA A 357 10.82 -12.97 -15.63
N GLU A 358 9.62 -12.59 -15.16
CA GLU A 358 9.44 -11.35 -14.38
C GLU A 358 10.10 -11.45 -13.02
N ARG A 359 9.89 -12.57 -12.32
CA ARG A 359 10.51 -12.83 -11.02
C ARG A 359 12.03 -12.73 -11.11
N GLU A 360 12.66 -13.32 -12.13
CA GLU A 360 14.11 -13.24 -12.33
C GLU A 360 14.57 -11.78 -12.51
N ARG A 361 13.92 -10.99 -13.38
CA ARG A 361 14.28 -9.58 -13.56
C ARG A 361 14.07 -8.76 -12.29
N TRP A 362 12.97 -8.96 -11.58
CA TRP A 362 12.67 -8.19 -10.37
C TRP A 362 13.58 -8.57 -9.21
N THR A 363 13.95 -9.84 -9.08
CA THR A 363 15.01 -10.27 -8.17
C THR A 363 16.31 -9.55 -8.47
N GLY A 364 16.72 -9.48 -9.74
CA GLY A 364 17.92 -8.73 -10.14
C GLY A 364 17.85 -7.25 -9.80
N LEU A 365 16.71 -6.58 -10.02
CA LEU A 365 16.48 -5.19 -9.61
C LEU A 365 16.61 -5.00 -8.08
N VAL A 366 15.90 -5.84 -7.32
CA VAL A 366 15.91 -5.82 -5.85
C VAL A 366 17.32 -6.03 -5.29
N LYS A 367 18.06 -7.03 -5.81
CA LYS A 367 19.46 -7.25 -5.43
C LYS A 367 20.35 -6.05 -5.73
N GLY A 368 20.18 -5.43 -6.90
CA GLY A 368 20.91 -4.22 -7.26
C GLY A 368 20.68 -3.07 -6.28
N TRP A 369 19.43 -2.83 -5.88
CA TRP A 369 19.12 -1.79 -4.89
C TRP A 369 19.64 -2.15 -3.50
N ILE A 370 19.53 -3.41 -3.07
CA ILE A 370 20.09 -3.88 -1.80
C ILE A 370 21.60 -3.65 -1.73
N GLU A 371 22.34 -3.97 -2.80
CA GLU A 371 23.80 -3.84 -2.83
C GLU A 371 24.29 -2.39 -2.85
N ARG A 372 23.50 -1.47 -3.42
CA ARG A 372 23.90 -0.07 -3.60
C ARG A 372 23.39 0.89 -2.51
N ASP A 373 22.40 0.48 -1.72
CA ASP A 373 21.89 1.32 -0.62
C ASP A 373 22.83 1.27 0.60
N THR A 374 23.75 2.22 0.66
CA THR A 374 24.67 2.39 1.80
C THR A 374 24.17 3.39 2.85
N VAL A 375 23.09 4.12 2.59
CA VAL A 375 22.50 5.08 3.55
C VAL A 375 21.65 4.35 4.57
N SER A 376 20.81 3.44 4.08
CA SER A 376 19.88 2.68 4.89
C SER A 376 19.86 1.24 4.38
N PRO A 377 20.73 0.36 4.92
CA PRO A 377 20.86 -1.01 4.43
C PRO A 377 19.51 -1.76 4.46
N VAL A 378 19.02 -2.14 3.28
CA VAL A 378 17.68 -2.70 3.08
C VAL A 378 17.44 -3.98 3.90
N LEU A 379 18.45 -4.85 3.99
CA LEU A 379 18.36 -6.16 4.66
C LEU A 379 18.32 -6.07 6.20
N THR A 380 18.48 -4.88 6.77
CA THR A 380 18.38 -4.60 8.21
C THR A 380 17.54 -3.36 8.50
N ALA A 381 16.69 -2.93 7.54
CA ALA A 381 15.89 -1.73 7.68
C ALA A 381 14.90 -1.87 8.86
N PRO A 382 14.91 -0.96 9.85
CA PRO A 382 14.25 -1.17 11.13
C PRO A 382 12.71 -1.23 11.07
N GLN A 383 12.12 -0.64 10.03
CA GLN A 383 10.68 -0.66 9.79
C GLN A 383 10.18 -1.92 9.08
N LEU A 384 11.07 -2.70 8.46
CA LEU A 384 10.70 -3.92 7.77
C LEU A 384 10.58 -5.04 8.78
N ASP A 385 9.43 -5.70 8.75
CA ASP A 385 9.15 -6.79 9.67
C ASP A 385 9.77 -8.11 9.17
N VAL A 386 9.80 -9.14 10.02
CA VAL A 386 10.43 -10.44 9.74
C VAL A 386 9.93 -11.07 8.43
N ALA A 387 8.66 -10.88 8.07
CA ALA A 387 8.10 -11.39 6.82
C ALA A 387 8.70 -10.71 5.58
N ASP A 388 8.89 -9.39 5.62
CA ASP A 388 9.51 -8.64 4.53
C ASP A 388 11.01 -8.94 4.46
N LEU A 389 11.68 -8.96 5.61
CA LEU A 389 13.09 -9.32 5.71
C LEU A 389 13.34 -10.73 5.15
N ALA A 390 12.53 -11.73 5.52
CA ALA A 390 12.68 -13.10 5.03
C ALA A 390 12.58 -13.17 3.50
N ARG A 391 11.62 -12.46 2.90
CA ARG A 391 11.50 -12.35 1.43
C ARG A 391 12.73 -11.70 0.81
N LEU A 392 13.19 -10.57 1.36
CA LEU A 392 14.33 -9.82 0.82
C LEU A 392 15.64 -10.60 0.95
N HIS A 393 15.89 -11.25 2.09
CA HIS A 393 17.03 -12.14 2.31
C HIS A 393 17.01 -13.34 1.34
N THR A 394 15.83 -13.93 1.10
CA THR A 394 15.68 -15.01 0.11
C THR A 394 16.06 -14.54 -1.29
N LEU A 395 15.61 -13.35 -1.71
CA LEU A 395 15.98 -12.79 -3.01
C LEU A 395 17.47 -12.44 -3.09
N ALA A 396 18.02 -11.84 -2.02
CA ALA A 396 19.44 -11.50 -1.92
C ALA A 396 20.36 -12.73 -2.03
N ALA A 397 19.99 -13.83 -1.38
CA ALA A 397 20.74 -15.09 -1.39
C ALA A 397 20.58 -15.91 -2.69
N SER A 398 19.70 -15.50 -3.62
CA SER A 398 19.52 -16.21 -4.88
C SER A 398 20.72 -16.07 -5.83
N GLU A 399 20.87 -17.01 -6.77
CA GLU A 399 21.91 -16.99 -7.82
C GLU A 399 21.67 -15.94 -8.93
N VAL A 400 20.53 -15.24 -8.90
CA VAL A 400 20.22 -14.20 -9.89
C VAL A 400 21.22 -13.05 -9.73
N PRO A 401 21.87 -12.55 -10.79
CA PRO A 401 22.80 -11.43 -10.67
C PRO A 401 22.07 -10.13 -10.33
N ALA A 402 22.70 -9.28 -9.53
CA ALA A 402 22.23 -7.92 -9.31
C ALA A 402 22.24 -7.13 -10.61
N LEU A 403 21.14 -6.42 -10.90
CA LEU A 403 21.03 -5.58 -12.09
C LEU A 403 21.48 -4.14 -11.78
N PRO A 404 22.26 -3.52 -12.69
CA PRO A 404 22.53 -2.09 -12.60
C PRO A 404 21.28 -1.31 -12.97
N GLU A 405 21.22 -0.06 -12.55
CA GLU A 405 20.23 0.87 -13.07
C GLU A 405 20.60 1.31 -14.50
N PRO A 406 19.65 1.28 -15.45
CA PRO A 406 19.94 1.59 -16.84
C PRO A 406 20.21 3.09 -17.04
N VAL A 407 21.27 3.41 -17.80
CA VAL A 407 21.50 4.75 -18.35
C VAL A 407 20.36 5.09 -19.31
N GLY A 408 19.86 6.32 -19.24
CA GLY A 408 18.81 6.77 -20.14
C GLY A 408 17.89 7.82 -19.53
N HIS A 409 16.81 8.08 -20.23
CA HIS A 409 15.82 9.08 -19.86
C HIS A 409 14.43 8.45 -19.78
N ARG A 410 13.68 8.82 -18.74
CA ARG A 410 12.29 8.45 -18.56
C ARG A 410 11.45 9.70 -18.35
N LEU A 411 10.55 9.97 -19.29
CA LEU A 411 9.60 11.08 -19.21
C LEU A 411 8.23 10.55 -18.80
N PHE A 412 7.75 10.97 -17.64
CA PHE A 412 6.43 10.68 -17.11
C PHE A 412 5.54 11.91 -17.32
N ALA A 413 5.12 12.11 -18.56
CA ALA A 413 4.45 13.33 -19.00
C ALA A 413 3.12 13.55 -18.29
N SER A 414 2.39 12.47 -17.99
CA SER A 414 1.07 12.54 -17.37
C SER A 414 1.11 13.03 -15.92
N MET A 415 2.24 12.85 -15.21
CA MET A 415 2.47 13.38 -13.87
C MET A 415 3.53 14.49 -13.78
N ASP A 416 3.93 15.08 -14.92
CA ASP A 416 4.89 16.18 -14.98
C ASP A 416 6.22 15.89 -14.25
N ARG A 417 6.74 14.66 -14.45
CA ARG A 417 8.04 14.23 -13.91
C ARG A 417 8.96 13.74 -15.01
N ALA A 418 10.26 13.90 -14.79
CA ALA A 418 11.27 13.27 -15.63
C ALA A 418 12.42 12.74 -14.78
N VAL A 419 12.98 11.60 -15.20
CA VAL A 419 14.18 11.02 -14.62
C VAL A 419 15.22 10.90 -15.72
N HIS A 420 16.47 11.24 -15.40
CA HIS A 420 17.60 11.02 -16.27
C HIS A 420 18.72 10.34 -15.48
N ARG A 421 19.33 9.31 -16.06
CA ARG A 421 20.48 8.60 -15.51
C ARG A 421 21.63 8.66 -16.51
N GLY A 422 22.79 9.10 -16.05
CA GLY A 422 24.07 8.95 -16.73
C GLY A 422 25.00 8.00 -15.97
N PRO A 423 26.22 7.74 -16.48
CA PRO A 423 27.20 6.95 -15.75
C PRO A 423 27.52 7.60 -14.39
N GLY A 424 27.13 6.93 -13.30
CA GLY A 424 27.41 7.36 -11.93
C GLY A 424 26.59 8.55 -11.42
N TRP A 425 25.48 8.92 -12.06
CA TRP A 425 24.60 9.98 -11.54
C TRP A 425 23.15 9.82 -12.03
N ALA A 426 22.22 10.38 -11.27
CA ALA A 426 20.81 10.49 -11.64
C ALA A 426 20.26 11.87 -11.31
N ALA A 427 19.24 12.31 -12.04
CA ALA A 427 18.50 13.52 -11.77
C ALA A 427 16.99 13.30 -11.95
N ALA A 428 16.21 14.00 -11.14
CA ALA A 428 14.76 14.00 -11.14
C ALA A 428 14.23 15.42 -11.26
N LEU A 429 13.38 15.67 -12.26
CA LEU A 429 12.72 16.95 -12.47
C LEU A 429 11.27 16.88 -12.00
N SER A 430 10.88 17.87 -11.20
CA SER A 430 9.52 18.05 -10.69
C SER A 430 8.91 19.34 -11.23
N MET A 431 7.86 19.19 -12.04
CA MET A 431 7.11 20.29 -12.64
C MET A 431 5.66 20.29 -12.15
N ALA A 432 4.88 21.27 -12.59
CA ALA A 432 3.45 21.40 -12.33
C ALA A 432 2.76 21.99 -13.57
N SER A 433 1.47 21.75 -13.68
CA SER A 433 0.64 22.23 -14.78
C SER A 433 -0.84 22.29 -14.38
N GLU A 434 -1.73 22.52 -15.33
CA GLU A 434 -3.17 22.40 -15.11
C GLU A 434 -3.62 20.99 -14.69
N ARG A 435 -2.83 19.97 -15.05
CA ARG A 435 -3.06 18.55 -14.71
C ARG A 435 -2.51 18.21 -13.33
N ILE A 436 -1.33 18.75 -12.97
CA ILE A 436 -0.57 18.36 -11.79
C ILE A 436 -0.32 19.56 -10.88
N ALA A 437 -0.69 19.41 -9.61
CA ALA A 437 -0.55 20.46 -8.61
C ALA A 437 0.92 20.85 -8.36
N HIS A 438 1.13 22.10 -7.95
CA HIS A 438 2.44 22.58 -7.51
C HIS A 438 3.01 21.74 -6.36
N TYR A 439 2.15 21.36 -5.42
CA TYR A 439 2.49 20.50 -4.29
C TYR A 439 1.21 19.99 -3.61
N GLU A 440 1.38 19.11 -2.63
CA GLU A 440 0.31 18.74 -1.71
C GLU A 440 0.71 19.08 -0.27
N CYS A 441 -0.20 19.73 0.44
CA CYS A 441 -0.29 19.73 1.90
C CYS A 441 -1.66 19.23 2.34
N GLY A 442 -1.76 18.74 3.57
CA GLY A 442 -2.99 18.21 4.15
C GLY A 442 -2.68 17.46 5.44
N ASN A 443 -3.64 17.37 6.36
CA ASN A 443 -3.45 16.73 7.68
C ASN A 443 -2.28 17.33 8.50
N GLY A 444 -1.95 18.61 8.27
CA GLY A 444 -0.79 19.25 8.91
C GLY A 444 0.57 18.90 8.28
N GLU A 445 0.60 18.10 7.21
CA GLU A 445 1.81 17.72 6.49
C GLU A 445 2.15 18.72 5.36
N ASN A 446 3.45 18.91 5.10
CA ASN A 446 4.06 19.69 4.03
C ASN A 446 3.57 21.15 3.86
N PRO A 447 3.44 21.95 4.93
CA PRO A 447 2.83 23.29 4.84
C PRO A 447 3.58 24.29 3.94
N ARG A 448 4.84 24.02 3.61
CA ARG A 448 5.75 24.91 2.86
C ARG A 448 6.28 24.33 1.56
N GLY A 449 5.58 23.34 1.01
CA GLY A 449 5.99 22.68 -0.24
C GLY A 449 5.74 23.48 -1.52
N TRP A 450 5.32 24.75 -1.46
CA TRP A 450 4.78 25.53 -2.60
C TRP A 450 5.60 25.47 -3.88
N HIS A 451 6.93 25.35 -3.76
CA HIS A 451 7.87 25.45 -4.87
C HIS A 451 8.44 24.10 -5.32
N THR A 452 8.01 22.96 -4.75
CA THR A 452 8.53 21.64 -5.15
C THR A 452 8.14 21.24 -6.58
N GLY A 453 7.08 21.82 -7.15
CA GLY A 453 6.69 21.68 -8.55
C GLY A 453 7.15 22.83 -9.47
N ALA A 454 7.98 23.77 -8.99
CA ALA A 454 8.39 24.96 -9.74
C ALA A 454 9.62 24.72 -10.66
N GLY A 455 9.73 23.53 -11.25
CA GLY A 455 10.90 23.10 -12.00
C GLY A 455 12.05 22.66 -11.09
N MET A 456 11.73 22.04 -9.95
CA MET A 456 12.75 21.58 -9.00
C MET A 456 13.56 20.43 -9.62
N LEU A 457 14.89 20.56 -9.63
CA LEU A 457 15.82 19.57 -10.16
C LEU A 457 16.62 18.96 -9.01
N SER A 458 16.22 17.76 -8.60
CA SER A 458 17.00 16.94 -7.67
C SER A 458 18.04 16.12 -8.42
N TRP A 459 19.21 15.89 -7.83
CA TRP A 459 20.22 15.03 -8.45
C TRP A 459 21.13 14.36 -7.40
N TRP A 460 21.72 13.25 -7.81
CA TRP A 460 22.60 12.41 -7.01
C TRP A 460 23.80 11.98 -7.85
N CYS A 461 24.96 11.84 -7.21
CA CYS A 461 26.16 11.23 -7.80
C CYS A 461 26.57 10.00 -6.99
N ALA A 462 27.08 8.97 -7.68
CA ALA A 462 27.47 7.69 -7.10
C ALA A 462 28.76 7.74 -6.27
N ASP A 463 29.53 8.84 -6.35
CA ASP A 463 30.70 9.11 -5.51
C ASP A 463 30.34 9.76 -4.16
N ARG A 464 29.04 9.98 -3.91
CA ARG A 464 28.48 10.43 -2.64
C ARG A 464 27.59 9.33 -2.05
N ASN A 465 27.29 9.43 -0.76
CA ASN A 465 26.52 8.45 -0.02
C ASN A 465 25.08 8.26 -0.53
N ASN A 466 24.55 9.16 -1.37
CA ASN A 466 23.15 9.23 -1.81
C ASN A 466 22.14 9.68 -0.74
N ASP A 467 22.61 10.34 0.31
CA ASP A 467 21.84 10.87 1.45
C ASP A 467 21.40 12.35 1.29
N GLN A 468 21.59 12.97 0.13
CA GLN A 468 21.38 14.41 -0.11
C GLN A 468 19.99 14.93 0.30
N TYR A 469 18.92 14.14 0.10
CA TYR A 469 17.55 14.51 0.48
C TYR A 469 17.06 13.76 1.72
N THR A 470 17.90 12.89 2.29
CA THR A 470 17.63 12.04 3.46
C THR A 470 18.15 12.70 4.74
N ASP A 471 19.37 13.24 4.72
CA ASP A 471 20.04 13.80 5.90
C ASP A 471 19.48 15.18 6.26
N TRP A 472 18.31 15.18 6.87
CA TRP A 472 17.62 16.37 7.39
C TRP A 472 17.45 17.52 6.38
N PHE A 473 17.40 17.21 5.08
CA PHE A 473 17.22 18.20 4.02
C PHE A 473 15.89 18.96 4.18
N TRP A 474 14.75 18.26 4.15
CA TRP A 474 13.43 18.87 4.21
C TRP A 474 13.15 19.74 5.45
N PRO A 475 13.56 19.35 6.68
CA PRO A 475 13.36 20.20 7.85
C PRO A 475 14.30 21.41 7.92
N THR A 476 15.36 21.49 7.11
CA THR A 476 16.39 22.55 7.20
C THR A 476 16.53 23.43 5.95
N VAL A 477 16.06 22.96 4.79
CA VAL A 477 16.13 23.69 3.52
C VAL A 477 15.33 24.99 3.57
N ASP A 478 15.83 26.04 2.90
CA ASP A 478 15.05 27.24 2.63
C ASP A 478 13.97 26.90 1.57
N PRO A 479 12.67 26.88 1.91
CA PRO A 479 11.62 26.50 0.97
C PRO A 479 11.48 27.48 -0.21
N TYR A 480 12.10 28.66 -0.14
CA TYR A 480 12.15 29.65 -1.22
C TYR A 480 13.35 29.46 -2.17
N ARG A 481 14.22 28.48 -1.93
CA ARG A 481 15.46 28.27 -2.71
C ARG A 481 15.70 26.79 -3.03
N LEU A 482 14.63 26.10 -3.43
CA LEU A 482 14.71 24.73 -3.89
C LEU A 482 15.51 24.63 -5.20
N PRO A 483 16.33 23.57 -5.38
CA PRO A 483 17.30 23.48 -6.46
C PRO A 483 16.62 23.54 -7.83
N GLY A 484 17.14 24.39 -8.74
CA GLY A 484 16.65 24.54 -10.11
C GLY A 484 15.40 25.42 -10.28
N THR A 485 14.71 25.78 -9.20
CA THR A 485 13.46 26.55 -9.29
C THR A 485 13.68 28.01 -9.68
N THR A 486 12.67 28.61 -10.32
CA THR A 486 12.53 30.07 -10.46
C THR A 486 11.32 30.52 -9.66
N VAL A 487 11.52 31.40 -8.67
CA VAL A 487 10.45 31.79 -7.74
C VAL A 487 10.44 33.30 -7.46
N SER A 488 9.26 33.83 -7.14
CA SER A 488 9.15 35.14 -6.50
C SER A 488 9.66 35.08 -5.06
N THR A 489 10.29 36.15 -4.58
CA THR A 489 10.71 36.26 -3.17
C THR A 489 9.57 36.69 -2.24
N LYS A 490 8.34 36.82 -2.75
CA LYS A 490 7.14 37.11 -1.96
C LYS A 490 6.98 36.06 -0.86
N ARG A 491 6.75 36.51 0.38
CA ARG A 491 6.40 35.61 1.48
C ARG A 491 5.04 34.98 1.26
N LEU A 492 5.01 33.66 1.37
CA LEU A 492 3.82 32.82 1.29
C LEU A 492 3.43 32.34 2.69
N ALA A 493 2.12 32.29 2.95
CA ALA A 493 1.58 31.69 4.16
C ALA A 493 1.65 30.16 4.07
N ASP A 494 1.81 29.49 5.21
CA ASP A 494 1.66 28.03 5.29
C ASP A 494 0.33 27.60 4.65
N ARG A 495 0.40 26.56 3.79
CA ARG A 495 -0.72 26.05 2.98
C ARG A 495 -1.26 26.99 1.88
N ALA A 496 -0.49 28.01 1.47
CA ALA A 496 -0.88 28.88 0.36
C ALA A 496 -1.26 28.09 -0.91
N GLY A 497 -2.44 28.40 -1.46
CA GLY A 497 -3.02 27.71 -2.62
C GLY A 497 -4.03 26.62 -2.29
N GLY A 498 -4.09 26.16 -1.03
CA GLY A 498 -5.03 25.14 -0.56
C GLY A 498 -4.40 23.75 -0.37
N GLU A 499 -5.18 22.83 0.17
CA GLU A 499 -4.77 21.45 0.49
C GLU A 499 -5.16 20.47 -0.63
N TRP A 500 -4.67 19.22 -0.54
CA TRP A 500 -5.09 18.11 -1.41
C TRP A 500 -4.93 18.37 -2.92
N GLY A 501 -3.82 19.00 -3.30
CA GLY A 501 -3.50 19.29 -4.71
C GLY A 501 -4.34 20.40 -5.34
N ALA A 502 -5.02 21.24 -4.54
CA ALA A 502 -5.72 22.43 -5.03
C ALA A 502 -4.84 23.47 -5.77
N PRO A 503 -3.56 23.72 -5.41
CA PRO A 503 -2.73 24.71 -6.08
C PRO A 503 -2.32 24.28 -7.50
N LYS A 504 -3.13 24.64 -8.51
CA LYS A 504 -2.89 24.32 -9.94
C LYS A 504 -2.60 25.54 -10.83
N ARG A 505 -2.59 26.75 -10.25
CA ARG A 505 -2.40 28.01 -10.97
C ARG A 505 -1.68 29.04 -10.11
#